data_AF-A0A0W0ZQQ5-F1
#
_entry.id   AF-A0A0W0ZQQ5-F1
#
_cell.length_a   1.000
_cell.length_b   1.000
_cell.length_c   1.000
_cell.angle_alpha   90.00
_cell.angle_beta   90.00
_cell.angle_gamma   90.00
#
_symmetry.space_group_name_H-M   'P 1'
#
loop_
_entity.id
_entity.type
_entity.pdbx_description
1 polymer ?
#
loop_
_entity_poly.entity_id
_entity_poly.type
_entity_poly.pdbx_seq_one_letter_code
_entity_poly.pdbx_strand_id
1 'polypeptide(L)'
;MRLKIEDTDDANIFIYGKRGQDETNLILLAKAEWLSQQSKASSLKITQLQENGGKLWLIRDSQVKGLLTVQSISWDKESAQWQVNMPQRYMLSNAQGWIVNNANPQSETFFDIADAAGGIIHMTEENTQPHLPGLLKVLSENGYEVENRVNPKKGQETTSIGYTAYITDAYIRKGDSSGPELESTTVDLPEGMLIALSCPLTTIKSGQMKVMKDPVTWVQDGISYERANLLERYPGLEEGTDFYPNTRLKTIINYVSATSLSPEEYWAKLQKVEEDIRDPILFNVMNEPVLSPSGHSFEKSSITKWINSKQVNLPTMSNTFPIPDPMTNQNIRDKPLVNNINLLQFIKAWPDFYMQHEYKLTISAFEETQTSLGV
;
A
#
# COMPACT_ATOMS: atom_id res chain seq x y z
N MET A 1 -3.31 18.32 -36.73
CA MET A 1 -1.94 17.74 -36.72
C MET A 1 -2.10 16.23 -36.66
N ARG A 2 -1.68 15.47 -37.68
CA ARG A 2 -1.81 14.00 -37.70
C ARG A 2 -0.65 13.38 -36.91
N LEU A 3 -0.93 12.81 -35.74
CA LEU A 3 0.07 12.07 -34.96
C LEU A 3 0.30 10.71 -35.61
N LYS A 4 1.46 10.51 -36.23
CA LYS A 4 1.89 9.19 -36.73
C LYS A 4 2.32 8.32 -35.54
N ILE A 5 1.54 7.28 -35.25
CA ILE A 5 1.90 6.24 -34.28
C ILE A 5 2.66 5.15 -35.06
N GLU A 6 3.96 5.34 -35.26
CA GLU A 6 4.85 4.25 -35.73
C GLU A 6 5.29 3.39 -34.52
N ASP A 7 5.31 2.06 -34.71
CA ASP A 7 5.87 1.05 -33.79
C ASP A 7 7.39 1.15 -33.84
N THR A 8 8.06 1.42 -32.71
CA THR A 8 9.42 0.92 -32.32
C THR A 8 10.12 1.75 -31.23
N ASP A 9 9.50 2.77 -30.62
CA ASP A 9 10.21 3.59 -29.62
C ASP A 9 9.35 3.95 -28.39
N ASP A 10 8.68 2.93 -27.83
CA ASP A 10 8.04 3.04 -26.51
C ASP A 10 9.10 3.40 -25.46
N ALA A 11 8.75 4.33 -24.57
CA ALA A 11 9.60 4.65 -23.43
C ALA A 11 9.60 3.49 -22.44
N ASN A 12 10.68 3.38 -21.68
CA ASN A 12 10.79 2.37 -20.62
C ASN A 12 9.84 2.63 -19.45
N ILE A 13 9.27 3.83 -19.34
CA ILE A 13 8.37 4.24 -18.26
C ILE A 13 6.96 4.32 -18.84
N PHE A 14 5.95 3.72 -18.20
CA PHE A 14 4.60 3.70 -18.78
C PHE A 14 3.71 4.89 -18.39
N ILE A 15 4.23 5.84 -17.62
CA ILE A 15 3.54 7.08 -17.21
C ILE A 15 3.98 8.24 -18.11
N TYR A 16 3.01 8.90 -18.73
CA TYR A 16 3.23 10.14 -19.48
C TYR A 16 3.61 11.29 -18.54
N GLY A 17 4.46 12.22 -19.02
CA GLY A 17 4.70 13.48 -18.32
C GLY A 17 3.44 14.33 -18.18
N LYS A 18 3.55 15.48 -17.49
CA LYS A 18 2.41 16.38 -17.30
C LYS A 18 1.84 16.82 -18.64
N ARG A 19 0.56 16.48 -18.86
CA ARG A 19 -0.21 16.80 -20.07
C ARG A 19 -1.61 17.29 -19.71
N GLY A 20 -2.19 18.07 -20.61
CA GLY A 20 -3.58 18.50 -20.54
C GLY A 20 -4.54 17.39 -20.97
N GLN A 21 -5.81 17.50 -20.58
CA GLN A 21 -6.85 16.53 -20.92
C GLN A 21 -7.00 16.36 -22.45
N ASP A 22 -6.96 17.45 -23.20
CA ASP A 22 -7.17 17.43 -24.66
C ASP A 22 -6.05 16.70 -25.40
N GLU A 23 -4.79 16.93 -25.04
CA GLU A 23 -3.64 16.23 -25.62
C GLU A 23 -3.74 14.72 -25.38
N THR A 24 -4.11 14.32 -24.17
CA THR A 24 -4.25 12.93 -23.78
C THR A 24 -5.42 12.24 -24.52
N ASN A 25 -6.54 12.94 -24.71
CA ASN A 25 -7.65 12.43 -25.52
C ASN A 25 -7.23 12.19 -26.97
N LEU A 26 -6.47 13.10 -27.56
CA LEU A 26 -5.97 12.96 -28.93
C LEU A 26 -5.06 11.73 -29.08
N ILE A 27 -4.22 11.44 -28.09
CA ILE A 27 -3.37 10.24 -28.09
C ILE A 27 -4.23 8.96 -28.10
N LEU A 28 -5.23 8.88 -27.22
CA LEU A 28 -6.12 7.72 -27.11
C LEU A 28 -6.92 7.50 -28.39
N LEU A 29 -7.55 8.55 -28.92
CA LEU A 29 -8.33 8.50 -30.17
C LEU A 29 -7.44 8.11 -31.36
N ALA A 30 -6.25 8.71 -31.47
CA ALA A 30 -5.30 8.35 -32.53
C ALA A 30 -4.84 6.89 -32.41
N LYS A 31 -4.66 6.38 -31.20
CA LYS A 31 -4.28 4.97 -30.98
C LYS A 31 -5.42 4.03 -31.36
N ALA A 32 -6.67 4.36 -31.03
CA ALA A 32 -7.83 3.59 -31.45
C ALA A 32 -7.98 3.56 -32.97
N GLU A 33 -7.89 4.71 -33.65
CA GLU A 33 -7.93 4.81 -35.10
C GLU A 33 -6.81 3.98 -35.76
N TRP A 34 -5.60 4.07 -35.22
CA TRP A 34 -4.45 3.29 -35.68
C TRP A 34 -4.67 1.78 -35.53
N LEU A 35 -5.21 1.33 -34.38
CA LEU A 35 -5.51 -0.10 -34.15
C LEU A 35 -6.56 -0.63 -35.13
N SER A 36 -7.55 0.18 -35.50
CA SER A 36 -8.56 -0.16 -36.51
C SER A 36 -8.01 -0.30 -37.93
N GLN A 37 -6.85 0.32 -38.23
CA GLN A 37 -6.24 0.31 -39.58
C GLN A 37 -5.10 -0.72 -39.72
N GLN A 38 -4.70 -1.37 -38.61
CA GLN A 38 -3.58 -2.31 -38.55
C GLN A 38 -3.98 -3.75 -38.94
N SER A 39 -2.98 -4.65 -38.95
CA SER A 39 -3.15 -6.07 -39.31
C SER A 39 -4.29 -6.80 -38.57
N LYS A 40 -4.70 -7.99 -39.08
CA LYS A 40 -5.82 -8.81 -38.54
C LYS A 40 -5.79 -9.03 -37.02
N ALA A 41 -4.61 -9.09 -36.40
CA ALA A 41 -4.48 -9.30 -34.96
C ALA A 41 -4.80 -8.01 -34.15
N SER A 42 -4.32 -6.85 -34.60
CA SER A 42 -4.64 -5.56 -33.99
C SER A 42 -6.11 -5.17 -34.19
N SER A 43 -6.69 -5.54 -35.33
CA SER A 43 -8.12 -5.38 -35.58
C SER A 43 -8.97 -6.29 -34.68
N LEU A 44 -8.48 -7.46 -34.26
CA LEU A 44 -9.19 -8.32 -33.31
C LEU A 44 -9.30 -7.64 -31.93
N LYS A 45 -8.21 -7.02 -31.48
CA LYS A 45 -8.16 -6.32 -30.19
C LYS A 45 -9.13 -5.13 -30.13
N ILE A 46 -9.21 -4.33 -31.19
CA ILE A 46 -10.14 -3.19 -31.22
C ILE A 46 -11.59 -3.68 -31.26
N THR A 47 -11.89 -4.74 -32.02
CA THR A 47 -13.24 -5.35 -32.05
C THR A 47 -13.64 -5.88 -30.67
N GLN A 48 -12.73 -6.57 -29.96
CA GLN A 48 -12.99 -7.06 -28.60
C GLN A 48 -13.31 -5.91 -27.62
N LEU A 49 -12.58 -4.80 -27.71
CA LEU A 49 -12.88 -3.61 -26.89
C LEU A 49 -14.26 -3.03 -27.20
N GLN A 50 -14.64 -2.99 -28.48
CA GLN A 50 -15.95 -2.50 -28.92
C GLN A 50 -17.10 -3.43 -28.48
N GLU A 51 -16.86 -4.74 -28.50
CA GLU A 51 -17.85 -5.77 -28.11
C GLU A 51 -18.05 -5.82 -26.59
N ASN A 52 -16.96 -5.79 -25.82
CA ASN A 52 -16.99 -5.98 -24.37
C ASN A 52 -17.14 -4.66 -23.59
N GLY A 53 -17.11 -3.50 -24.28
CA GLY A 53 -17.14 -2.19 -23.63
C GLY A 53 -15.84 -1.88 -22.87
N GLY A 54 -14.74 -2.54 -23.23
CA GLY A 54 -13.44 -2.36 -22.60
C GLY A 54 -12.87 -0.96 -22.83
N LYS A 55 -11.99 -0.54 -21.93
CA LYS A 55 -11.37 0.78 -21.97
C LYS A 55 -10.00 0.72 -22.64
N LEU A 56 -9.73 1.65 -23.55
CA LEU A 56 -8.36 1.99 -23.93
C LEU A 56 -7.90 3.15 -23.05
N TRP A 57 -6.76 3.03 -22.38
CA TRP A 57 -6.39 3.96 -21.32
C TRP A 57 -4.90 4.25 -21.23
N LEU A 58 -4.55 5.35 -20.56
CA LEU A 58 -3.17 5.70 -20.23
C LEU A 58 -3.09 6.44 -18.90
N ILE A 59 -1.90 6.47 -18.31
CA ILE A 59 -1.61 7.23 -17.08
C ILE A 59 -0.72 8.42 -17.41
N ARG A 60 -1.01 9.57 -16.82
CA ARG A 60 -0.14 10.74 -16.84
C ARG A 60 0.06 11.31 -15.45
N ASP A 61 1.18 12.01 -15.28
CA ASP A 61 1.40 12.89 -14.13
C ASP A 61 0.24 13.90 -14.03
N SER A 62 -0.35 14.01 -12.85
CA SER A 62 -1.48 14.88 -12.60
C SER A 62 -1.05 16.34 -12.56
N GLN A 63 -1.99 17.23 -12.92
CA GLN A 63 -1.83 18.67 -12.65
C GLN A 63 -1.90 18.96 -11.14
N VAL A 64 -2.47 18.03 -10.36
CA VAL A 64 -2.50 18.05 -8.90
C VAL A 64 -1.26 17.34 -8.38
N LYS A 65 -0.40 18.07 -7.67
CA LYS A 65 0.89 17.55 -7.19
C LYS A 65 0.70 16.28 -6.34
N GLY A 66 1.41 15.22 -6.69
CA GLY A 66 1.43 13.96 -5.94
C GLY A 66 0.36 12.94 -6.35
N LEU A 67 -0.47 13.25 -7.35
CA LEU A 67 -1.48 12.34 -7.88
C LEU A 67 -1.11 11.87 -9.29
N LEU A 68 -1.69 10.74 -9.69
CA LEU A 68 -1.72 10.29 -11.08
C LEU A 68 -3.09 10.56 -11.68
N THR A 69 -3.16 10.83 -12.98
CA THR A 69 -4.44 10.88 -13.70
C THR A 69 -4.49 9.77 -14.73
N VAL A 70 -5.52 8.96 -14.64
CA VAL A 70 -5.86 7.94 -15.63
C VAL A 70 -6.92 8.52 -16.54
N GLN A 71 -6.69 8.36 -17.83
CA GLN A 71 -7.58 8.86 -18.86
C GLN A 71 -7.88 7.73 -19.82
N SER A 72 -9.14 7.62 -20.24
CA SER A 72 -9.60 6.52 -21.06
C SER A 72 -10.67 6.92 -22.07
N ILE A 73 -10.81 6.06 -23.07
CA ILE A 73 -11.92 6.05 -24.00
C ILE A 73 -12.58 4.66 -23.97
N SER A 74 -13.89 4.64 -24.19
CA SER A 74 -14.69 3.42 -24.35
C SER A 74 -15.57 3.54 -25.59
N TRP A 75 -15.90 2.42 -26.21
CA TRP A 75 -16.80 2.42 -27.36
C TRP A 75 -18.25 2.56 -26.90
N ASP A 76 -18.93 3.59 -27.37
CA ASP A 76 -20.38 3.72 -27.21
C ASP A 76 -21.07 2.99 -28.37
N LYS A 77 -21.82 1.94 -28.02
CA LYS A 77 -22.55 1.11 -28.99
C LYS A 77 -23.74 1.85 -29.60
N GLU A 78 -24.32 2.82 -28.90
CA GLU A 78 -25.48 3.57 -29.39
C GLU A 78 -25.07 4.57 -30.47
N SER A 79 -24.03 5.36 -30.21
CA SER A 79 -23.50 6.32 -31.19
C SER A 79 -22.52 5.72 -32.19
N ALA A 80 -22.07 4.48 -31.98
CA ALA A 80 -21.02 3.82 -32.76
C ALA A 80 -19.73 4.66 -32.85
N GLN A 81 -19.34 5.26 -31.73
CA GLN A 81 -18.17 6.14 -31.63
C GLN A 81 -17.39 5.89 -30.34
N TRP A 82 -16.09 6.24 -30.38
CA TRP A 82 -15.26 6.29 -29.18
C TRP A 82 -15.65 7.50 -28.34
N GLN A 83 -16.06 7.26 -27.10
CA GLN A 83 -16.37 8.30 -26.12
C GLN A 83 -15.23 8.46 -25.13
N VAL A 84 -14.88 9.71 -24.83
CA VAL A 84 -13.95 10.06 -23.75
C VAL A 84 -14.63 9.88 -22.40
N ASN A 85 -14.03 9.08 -21.53
CA ASN A 85 -14.51 8.94 -20.15
C ASN A 85 -14.01 10.09 -19.27
N MET A 86 -14.70 10.34 -18.16
CA MET A 86 -14.23 11.32 -17.17
C MET A 86 -12.88 10.87 -16.61
N PRO A 87 -11.84 11.73 -16.62
CA PRO A 87 -10.54 11.38 -16.07
C PRO A 87 -10.64 11.03 -14.58
N GLN A 88 -9.93 10.00 -14.16
CA GLN A 88 -9.86 9.59 -12.76
C GLN A 88 -8.50 9.92 -12.17
N ARG A 89 -8.50 10.57 -11.01
CA ARG A 89 -7.30 10.92 -10.25
C ARG A 89 -7.05 9.88 -9.16
N TYR A 90 -5.84 9.35 -9.15
CA TYR A 90 -5.38 8.36 -8.19
C TYR A 90 -4.37 9.00 -7.24
N MET A 91 -4.57 8.74 -5.95
CA MET A 91 -3.80 9.28 -4.85
C MET A 91 -3.25 8.13 -4.03
N LEU A 92 -1.94 8.15 -3.77
CA LEU A 92 -1.33 7.19 -2.87
C LEU A 92 -1.51 7.66 -1.43
N SER A 93 -1.98 6.78 -0.56
CA SER A 93 -2.32 7.07 0.83
C SER A 93 -1.58 6.15 1.80
N ASN A 94 -1.38 6.61 3.04
CA ASN A 94 -0.65 5.84 4.05
C ASN A 94 -1.41 4.60 4.54
N ALA A 95 -2.74 4.65 4.61
CA ALA A 95 -3.51 3.56 5.22
C ALA A 95 -4.09 2.59 4.18
N GLN A 96 -4.39 3.05 2.96
CA GLN A 96 -5.13 2.25 1.98
C GLN A 96 -4.35 1.99 0.68
N GLY A 97 -3.14 2.54 0.52
CA GLY A 97 -2.42 2.48 -0.74
C GLY A 97 -3.07 3.39 -1.79
N TRP A 98 -3.15 2.95 -3.05
CA TRP A 98 -3.76 3.75 -4.12
C TRP A 98 -5.28 3.81 -4.04
N ILE A 99 -5.83 5.02 -4.00
CA ILE A 99 -7.28 5.28 -4.00
C ILE A 99 -7.67 6.33 -5.04
N VAL A 100 -8.95 6.35 -5.43
CA VAL A 100 -9.50 7.37 -6.33
C VAL A 100 -9.89 8.62 -5.54
N ASN A 101 -9.40 9.79 -5.94
CA ASN A 101 -9.80 11.08 -5.39
C ASN A 101 -10.02 12.13 -6.50
N ASN A 102 -11.26 12.20 -6.99
CA ASN A 102 -11.68 13.13 -8.03
C ASN A 102 -12.18 14.48 -7.51
N ALA A 103 -12.22 14.68 -6.17
CA ALA A 103 -12.68 15.94 -5.59
C ALA A 103 -11.78 17.11 -6.02
N ASN A 104 -12.31 18.34 -5.95
CA ASN A 104 -11.53 19.54 -6.27
C ASN A 104 -10.36 19.64 -5.27
N PRO A 105 -9.09 19.78 -5.71
CA PRO A 105 -7.92 19.83 -4.81
C PRO A 105 -7.96 20.92 -3.75
N GLN A 106 -8.81 21.93 -3.90
CA GLN A 106 -8.99 23.03 -2.94
C GLN A 106 -10.26 22.86 -2.07
N SER A 107 -11.03 21.79 -2.26
CA SER A 107 -12.26 21.54 -1.51
C SER A 107 -12.03 20.74 -0.23
N GLU A 108 -12.86 20.98 0.78
CA GLU A 108 -12.87 20.21 2.03
C GLU A 108 -13.01 18.70 1.76
N THR A 109 -13.89 18.31 0.83
CA THR A 109 -14.09 16.91 0.43
C THR A 109 -12.80 16.22 -0.03
N PHE A 110 -11.88 16.94 -0.67
CA PHE A 110 -10.60 16.37 -1.08
C PHE A 110 -9.73 16.01 0.14
N PHE A 111 -9.69 16.91 1.13
CA PHE A 111 -8.95 16.72 2.37
C PHE A 111 -9.61 15.66 3.25
N ASP A 112 -10.94 15.61 3.33
CA ASP A 112 -11.66 14.57 4.07
C ASP A 112 -11.34 13.17 3.53
N ILE A 113 -11.32 13.00 2.20
CA ILE A 113 -10.94 11.73 1.55
C ILE A 113 -9.47 11.40 1.87
N ALA A 114 -8.59 12.39 1.80
CA ALA A 114 -7.17 12.19 2.10
C ALA A 114 -6.95 11.78 3.55
N ASP A 115 -7.56 12.48 4.50
CA ASP A 115 -7.40 12.24 5.93
C ASP A 115 -8.01 10.89 6.34
N ALA A 116 -9.17 10.52 5.78
CA ALA A 116 -9.77 9.20 5.98
C ALA A 116 -8.86 8.06 5.49
N ALA A 117 -8.10 8.29 4.41
CA ALA A 117 -7.13 7.35 3.88
C ALA A 117 -5.74 7.42 4.56
N GLY A 118 -5.59 8.22 5.63
CA GLY A 118 -4.35 8.34 6.39
C GLY A 118 -3.36 9.38 5.86
N GLY A 119 -3.82 10.30 5.01
CA GLY A 119 -3.04 11.37 4.41
C GLY A 119 -2.40 10.97 3.07
N ILE A 120 -1.92 11.99 2.35
CA ILE A 120 -1.32 11.84 1.02
C ILE A 120 0.15 11.48 1.14
N ILE A 121 0.58 10.40 0.48
CA ILE A 121 2.00 10.13 0.25
C ILE A 121 2.45 10.90 -0.99
N HIS A 122 3.37 11.84 -0.80
CA HIS A 122 4.05 12.46 -1.92
C HIS A 122 5.15 11.55 -2.45
N MET A 123 5.07 11.24 -3.74
CA MET A 123 6.01 10.37 -4.45
C MET A 123 7.38 11.05 -4.58
N THR A 124 8.37 10.53 -3.87
CA THR A 124 9.80 10.93 -3.88
C THR A 124 10.66 9.74 -4.33
N GLU A 125 11.90 9.98 -4.75
CA GLU A 125 12.81 8.88 -5.15
C GLU A 125 12.85 7.72 -4.14
N GLU A 126 12.65 8.04 -2.86
CA GLU A 126 12.72 7.13 -1.73
C GLU A 126 11.48 6.24 -1.54
N ASN A 127 10.30 6.53 -2.11
CA ASN A 127 9.07 5.79 -1.80
C ASN A 127 8.29 5.26 -3.01
N THR A 128 8.92 5.10 -4.18
CA THR A 128 8.17 5.05 -5.45
C THR A 128 8.07 3.71 -6.16
N GLN A 129 9.05 2.83 -6.00
CA GLN A 129 9.02 1.47 -6.54
C GLN A 129 7.94 0.54 -5.95
N PRO A 130 7.60 0.59 -4.65
CA PRO A 130 6.82 -0.49 -4.05
C PRO A 130 5.33 -0.49 -4.40
N HIS A 131 4.81 0.62 -4.93
CA HIS A 131 3.37 0.85 -5.05
C HIS A 131 2.80 0.53 -6.45
N LEU A 132 3.63 0.06 -7.38
CA LEU A 132 3.19 -0.28 -8.72
C LEU A 132 2.15 -1.43 -8.73
N PRO A 133 2.34 -2.55 -8.01
CA PRO A 133 1.34 -3.61 -7.95
C PRO A 133 -0.01 -3.13 -7.42
N GLY A 134 0.00 -2.27 -6.39
CA GLY A 134 -1.20 -1.66 -5.82
C GLY A 134 -1.94 -0.78 -6.82
N LEU A 135 -1.20 0.03 -7.59
CA LEU A 135 -1.78 0.84 -8.66
C LEU A 135 -2.45 -0.04 -9.73
N LEU A 136 -1.77 -1.10 -10.20
CA LEU A 136 -2.33 -1.97 -11.22
C LEU A 136 -3.57 -2.72 -10.73
N LYS A 137 -3.59 -3.13 -9.46
CA LYS A 137 -4.76 -3.75 -8.82
C LYS A 137 -5.97 -2.81 -8.82
N VAL A 138 -5.82 -1.60 -8.29
CA VAL A 138 -6.94 -0.63 -8.24
C VAL A 138 -7.40 -0.22 -9.65
N LEU A 139 -6.49 -0.22 -10.63
CA LEU A 139 -6.85 0.02 -12.03
C LEU A 139 -7.70 -1.11 -12.60
N SER A 140 -7.31 -2.37 -12.40
CA SER A 140 -8.08 -3.54 -12.84
C SER A 140 -9.47 -3.55 -12.20
N GLU A 141 -9.58 -3.28 -10.90
CA GLU A 141 -10.86 -3.16 -10.18
C GLU A 141 -11.77 -2.04 -10.74
N ASN A 142 -11.20 -1.06 -11.45
CA ASN A 142 -11.93 0.02 -12.12
C ASN A 142 -12.08 -0.20 -13.64
N GLY A 143 -11.84 -1.43 -14.13
CA GLY A 143 -12.03 -1.84 -15.52
C GLY A 143 -10.92 -1.36 -16.47
N TYR A 144 -9.71 -1.12 -15.96
CA TYR A 144 -8.54 -0.77 -16.75
C TYR A 144 -7.61 -1.98 -16.89
N GLU A 145 -7.89 -2.82 -17.88
CA GLU A 145 -7.06 -4.01 -18.15
C GLU A 145 -5.68 -3.64 -18.68
N VAL A 146 -4.62 -4.24 -18.14
CA VAL A 146 -3.21 -3.89 -18.39
C VAL A 146 -2.85 -3.98 -19.87
N GLU A 147 -3.35 -5.00 -20.55
CA GLU A 147 -3.14 -5.20 -21.98
C GLU A 147 -3.69 -4.06 -22.84
N ASN A 148 -4.67 -3.29 -22.35
CA ASN A 148 -5.32 -2.20 -23.08
C ASN A 148 -4.70 -0.82 -22.79
N ARG A 149 -3.56 -0.80 -22.10
CA ARG A 149 -2.78 0.40 -21.83
C ARG A 149 -2.12 0.94 -23.12
N VAL A 150 -2.05 2.26 -23.22
CA VAL A 150 -1.24 2.97 -24.20
C VAL A 150 0.00 3.52 -23.49
N ASN A 151 1.18 3.05 -23.89
CA ASN A 151 2.46 3.50 -23.34
C ASN A 151 2.91 4.82 -23.99
N PRO A 152 3.69 5.66 -23.28
CA PRO A 152 4.35 6.82 -23.89
C PRO A 152 5.50 6.40 -24.81
N LYS A 153 5.79 7.24 -25.80
CA LYS A 153 7.03 7.14 -26.61
C LYS A 153 8.18 7.82 -25.89
N LYS A 154 9.42 7.51 -26.27
CA LYS A 154 10.61 8.23 -25.75
C LYS A 154 10.46 9.75 -25.89
N GLY A 155 10.77 10.47 -24.82
CA GLY A 155 10.56 11.91 -24.68
C GLY A 155 9.14 12.32 -24.31
N GLN A 156 8.19 11.38 -24.13
CA GLN A 156 6.84 11.66 -23.65
C GLN A 156 6.59 11.17 -22.22
N GLU A 157 7.47 10.33 -21.70
CA GLU A 157 7.46 9.82 -20.35
C GLU A 157 7.61 10.93 -19.30
N THR A 158 7.17 10.63 -18.09
CA THR A 158 7.36 11.50 -16.95
C THR A 158 8.82 11.59 -16.53
N THR A 159 9.25 12.79 -16.15
CA THR A 159 10.55 13.05 -15.52
C THR A 159 10.41 13.23 -14.01
N SER A 160 9.20 13.12 -13.46
CA SER A 160 8.95 13.18 -12.03
C SER A 160 9.60 11.96 -11.38
N ILE A 161 10.61 12.21 -10.55
CA ILE A 161 11.53 11.21 -9.95
C ILE A 161 10.78 10.05 -9.27
N GLY A 162 9.55 10.27 -8.83
CA GLY A 162 8.74 9.21 -8.25
C GLY A 162 7.89 8.36 -9.17
N TYR A 163 7.84 8.66 -10.46
CA TYR A 163 7.08 7.89 -11.43
C TYR A 163 8.00 7.24 -12.47
N THR A 164 9.29 7.58 -12.48
CA THR A 164 10.31 6.98 -13.35
C THR A 164 10.62 5.53 -12.99
N ALA A 165 10.23 5.06 -11.80
CA ALA A 165 10.33 3.65 -11.39
C ALA A 165 9.28 2.73 -12.05
N TYR A 166 8.27 3.28 -12.72
CA TYR A 166 7.12 2.54 -13.25
C TYR A 166 7.45 2.03 -14.66
N ILE A 167 8.23 0.95 -14.71
CA ILE A 167 8.83 0.42 -15.93
C ILE A 167 7.84 -0.47 -16.71
N THR A 168 7.88 -0.43 -18.05
CA THR A 168 7.11 -1.33 -18.93
C THR A 168 7.65 -2.76 -18.95
N ASP A 169 6.79 -3.77 -19.17
CA ASP A 169 7.17 -5.20 -19.29
C ASP A 169 8.15 -5.49 -20.44
N ALA A 170 8.34 -4.57 -21.38
CA ALA A 170 9.28 -4.67 -22.49
C ALA A 170 10.75 -4.92 -22.05
N TYR A 171 11.11 -4.67 -20.78
CA TYR A 171 12.47 -4.85 -20.26
C TYR A 171 12.63 -6.06 -19.32
N ILE A 172 11.57 -6.78 -18.97
CA ILE A 172 11.71 -8.00 -18.14
C ILE A 172 12.31 -9.09 -19.02
N ARG A 173 13.63 -9.26 -18.96
CA ARG A 173 14.33 -10.41 -19.54
C ARG A 173 13.71 -11.68 -18.96
N LYS A 174 13.23 -12.56 -19.84
CA LYS A 174 12.86 -13.96 -19.51
C LYS A 174 14.03 -14.62 -18.78
N GLY A 175 13.89 -14.76 -17.47
CA GLY A 175 14.84 -15.43 -16.61
C GLY A 175 14.11 -15.95 -15.38
N ASP A 176 14.01 -17.27 -15.32
CA ASP A 176 13.75 -18.09 -14.13
C ASP A 176 12.34 -18.10 -13.53
N SER A 177 11.53 -19.07 -13.99
CA SER A 177 10.69 -19.87 -13.09
C SER A 177 10.23 -21.15 -13.79
N SER A 178 11.07 -22.19 -13.77
CA SER A 178 10.65 -23.58 -13.98
C SER A 178 10.96 -24.40 -12.73
N GLY A 179 9.98 -24.50 -11.85
CA GLY A 179 9.98 -25.39 -10.69
C GLY A 179 8.54 -25.83 -10.42
N PRO A 180 8.31 -27.06 -9.93
CA PRO A 180 6.96 -27.54 -9.66
C PRO A 180 6.41 -26.80 -8.43
N GLU A 181 5.33 -26.04 -8.63
CA GLU A 181 4.59 -25.33 -7.59
C GLU A 181 3.90 -26.34 -6.66
N LEU A 182 4.38 -26.43 -5.43
CA LEU A 182 3.49 -26.67 -4.31
C LEU A 182 2.62 -25.43 -4.17
N GLU A 183 1.30 -25.60 -4.06
CA GLU A 183 0.35 -24.52 -3.77
C GLU A 183 0.70 -23.88 -2.43
N SER A 184 1.62 -22.92 -2.45
CA SER A 184 1.89 -22.07 -1.31
C SER A 184 0.70 -21.13 -1.18
N THR A 185 0.05 -21.13 -0.03
CA THR A 185 -0.92 -20.10 0.35
C THR A 185 -0.18 -18.77 0.39
N THR A 186 -0.10 -18.09 -0.76
CA THR A 186 0.48 -16.77 -0.88
C THR A 186 -0.57 -15.83 -0.31
N VAL A 187 -0.36 -15.40 0.94
CA VAL A 187 -1.24 -14.42 1.57
C VAL A 187 -0.91 -13.08 0.94
N ASP A 188 -1.74 -12.64 0.00
CA ASP A 188 -1.71 -11.28 -0.52
C ASP A 188 -2.22 -10.32 0.57
N LEU A 189 -1.29 -9.69 1.27
CA LEU A 189 -1.61 -8.63 2.21
C LEU A 189 -2.10 -7.39 1.45
N PRO A 190 -3.17 -6.72 1.90
CA PRO A 190 -3.55 -5.42 1.40
C PRO A 190 -2.37 -4.45 1.47
N GLU A 191 -2.28 -3.56 0.49
CA GLU A 191 -1.14 -2.65 0.37
C GLU A 191 -0.93 -1.83 1.65
N GLY A 192 -2.00 -1.35 2.30
CA GLY A 192 -1.91 -0.66 3.58
C GLY A 192 -1.27 -1.47 4.71
N MET A 193 -1.58 -2.77 4.81
CA MET A 193 -0.92 -3.65 5.76
C MET A 193 0.54 -3.90 5.36
N LEU A 194 0.81 -4.08 4.07
CA LEU A 194 2.18 -4.27 3.59
C LEU A 194 3.04 -3.02 3.87
N ILE A 195 2.50 -1.81 3.73
CA ILE A 195 3.14 -0.54 4.10
C ILE A 195 3.44 -0.54 5.59
N ALA A 196 2.44 -0.81 6.42
CA ALA A 196 2.58 -0.82 7.87
C ALA A 196 3.63 -1.82 8.36
N LEU A 197 3.78 -2.96 7.68
CA LEU A 197 4.67 -4.04 8.10
C LEU A 197 6.05 -4.02 7.42
N SER A 198 6.27 -3.14 6.44
CA SER A 198 7.53 -3.06 5.70
C SER A 198 8.48 -2.02 6.27
N CYS A 199 9.78 -2.23 6.06
CA CYS A 199 10.82 -1.25 6.42
C CYS A 199 11.03 -0.26 5.27
N PRO A 200 10.84 1.06 5.49
CA PRO A 200 11.09 2.06 4.46
C PRO A 200 12.51 2.02 3.89
N LEU A 201 13.53 1.83 4.73
CA LEU A 201 14.94 1.75 4.29
C LEU A 201 15.22 0.52 3.41
N THR A 202 14.61 -0.62 3.72
CA THR A 202 14.72 -1.83 2.89
C THR A 202 14.08 -1.60 1.55
N THR A 203 12.91 -0.95 1.53
CA THR A 203 12.18 -0.64 0.30
C THR A 203 12.93 0.35 -0.56
N ILE A 204 13.54 1.40 0.01
CA ILE A 204 14.45 2.32 -0.70
C ILE A 204 15.61 1.55 -1.36
N LYS A 205 16.27 0.66 -0.60
CA LYS A 205 17.48 -0.03 -1.05
C LYS A 205 17.21 -1.11 -2.10
N SER A 206 16.06 -1.80 -2.01
CA SER A 206 15.78 -2.98 -2.83
C SER A 206 14.69 -2.78 -3.89
N GLY A 207 13.93 -1.68 -3.83
CA GLY A 207 12.73 -1.45 -4.65
C GLY A 207 11.54 -2.35 -4.30
N GLN A 208 11.69 -3.29 -3.37
CA GLN A 208 10.67 -4.26 -2.99
C GLN A 208 10.17 -3.98 -1.57
N MET A 209 8.85 -4.08 -1.37
CA MET A 209 8.27 -4.20 -0.03
C MET A 209 8.46 -5.60 0.50
N LYS A 210 9.11 -5.68 1.65
CA LYS A 210 9.25 -6.92 2.41
C LYS A 210 8.92 -6.61 3.85
N VAL A 211 8.13 -7.49 4.46
CA VAL A 211 7.81 -7.41 5.88
C VAL A 211 9.08 -7.46 6.71
N MET A 212 9.13 -6.66 7.77
CA MET A 212 10.25 -6.61 8.71
C MET A 212 10.39 -7.95 9.45
N LYS A 213 11.62 -8.41 9.65
CA LYS A 213 11.89 -9.61 10.47
C LYS A 213 12.17 -9.21 11.91
N ASP A 214 12.86 -8.09 12.10
CA ASP A 214 13.20 -7.58 13.43
C ASP A 214 12.89 -6.07 13.52
N PRO A 215 11.60 -5.70 13.64
CA PRO A 215 11.19 -4.30 13.64
C PRO A 215 11.63 -3.58 14.93
N VAL A 216 12.27 -2.43 14.75
CA VAL A 216 12.62 -1.47 15.80
C VAL A 216 12.05 -0.10 15.44
N THR A 217 11.49 0.60 16.42
CA THR A 217 10.94 1.95 16.22
C THR A 217 11.98 3.00 16.59
N TRP A 218 12.28 3.90 15.66
CA TRP A 218 13.17 5.01 15.93
C TRP A 218 12.44 6.08 16.76
N VAL A 219 13.04 6.50 17.88
CA VAL A 219 12.43 7.48 18.81
C VAL A 219 12.20 8.82 18.12
N GLN A 220 13.03 9.17 17.14
CA GLN A 220 13.00 10.46 16.46
C GLN A 220 11.73 10.68 15.64
N ASP A 221 11.20 9.65 14.98
CA ASP A 221 10.06 9.78 14.06
C ASP A 221 8.89 8.83 14.36
N GLY A 222 9.07 7.83 15.21
CA GLY A 222 8.04 6.85 15.54
C GLY A 222 7.78 5.82 14.43
N ILE A 223 8.65 5.74 13.42
CA ILE A 223 8.58 4.78 12.33
C ILE A 223 9.39 3.53 12.70
N SER A 224 8.85 2.37 12.33
CA SER A 224 9.53 1.09 12.46
C SER A 224 10.40 0.76 11.26
N TYR A 225 11.59 0.26 11.55
CA TYR A 225 12.60 -0.14 10.58
C TYR A 225 13.07 -1.57 10.87
N GLU A 226 13.59 -2.23 9.85
CA GLU A 226 14.41 -3.42 10.03
C GLU A 226 15.68 -3.02 10.79
N ARG A 227 15.93 -3.65 11.95
CA ARG A 227 17.05 -3.31 12.85
C ARG A 227 18.38 -3.20 12.12
N ALA A 228 18.70 -4.21 11.30
CA ALA A 228 19.97 -4.26 10.58
C ALA A 228 20.15 -3.05 9.66
N ASN A 229 19.09 -2.62 8.99
CA ASN A 229 19.13 -1.51 8.04
C ASN A 229 19.19 -0.16 8.74
N LEU A 230 18.51 -0.02 9.90
CA LEU A 230 18.61 1.20 10.71
C LEU A 230 20.04 1.40 11.23
N LEU A 231 20.65 0.34 11.76
CA LEU A 231 22.03 0.37 12.27
C LEU A 231 23.09 0.47 11.16
N GLU A 232 22.82 -0.07 9.97
CA GLU A 232 23.66 0.17 8.78
C GLU A 232 23.68 1.66 8.41
N ARG A 233 22.51 2.31 8.42
CA ARG A 233 22.38 3.72 8.06
C ARG A 233 22.91 4.66 9.15
N TYR A 234 22.70 4.30 10.41
CA TYR A 234 23.06 5.08 11.60
C TYR A 234 23.77 4.20 12.65
N PRO A 235 25.08 3.94 12.50
CA PRO A 235 25.81 3.00 13.35
C PRO A 235 25.95 3.40 14.83
N GLY A 236 25.66 4.67 15.16
CA GLY A 236 25.82 5.22 16.51
C GLY A 236 24.55 5.19 17.37
N LEU A 237 23.44 4.64 16.88
CA LEU A 237 22.20 4.58 17.65
C LEU A 237 22.24 3.47 18.71
N GLU A 238 21.69 3.75 19.89
CA GLU A 238 21.62 2.82 21.02
C GLU A 238 20.18 2.33 21.29
N GLU A 239 20.01 1.02 21.49
CA GLU A 239 18.72 0.44 21.88
C GLU A 239 18.32 0.90 23.29
N GLY A 240 17.04 1.25 23.46
CA GLY A 240 16.51 1.68 24.75
C GLY A 240 16.76 3.16 25.04
N THR A 241 17.46 3.86 24.15
CA THR A 241 17.66 5.32 24.15
C THR A 241 17.17 5.94 22.83
N ASP A 242 17.75 5.52 21.70
CA ASP A 242 17.48 6.10 20.38
C ASP A 242 16.41 5.33 19.62
N PHE A 243 16.31 4.02 19.82
CA PHE A 243 15.26 3.19 19.24
C PHE A 243 14.82 2.11 20.20
N TYR A 244 13.58 1.65 20.06
CA TYR A 244 13.00 0.60 20.90
C TYR A 244 12.61 -0.62 20.06
N PRO A 245 12.73 -1.85 20.60
CA PRO A 245 12.17 -3.02 19.93
C PRO A 245 10.66 -2.86 19.75
N ASN A 246 10.10 -3.25 18.61
CA ASN A 246 8.64 -3.21 18.40
C ASN A 246 8.05 -4.62 18.53
N THR A 247 7.92 -5.09 19.77
CA THR A 247 7.56 -6.48 20.08
C THR A 247 6.19 -6.85 19.51
N ARG A 248 5.19 -5.97 19.63
CA ARG A 248 3.84 -6.22 19.09
C ARG A 248 3.84 -6.31 17.57
N LEU A 249 4.51 -5.37 16.88
CA LEU A 249 4.59 -5.41 15.41
C LEU A 249 5.31 -6.66 14.93
N LYS A 250 6.38 -7.09 15.61
CA LYS A 250 7.09 -8.35 15.30
C LYS A 250 6.17 -9.56 15.42
N THR A 251 5.37 -9.63 16.49
CA THR A 251 4.40 -10.71 16.71
C THR A 251 3.34 -10.73 15.61
N ILE A 252 2.77 -9.57 15.29
CA ILE A 252 1.78 -9.42 14.20
C ILE A 252 2.36 -9.89 12.86
N ILE A 253 3.58 -9.47 12.53
CA ILE A 253 4.25 -9.92 11.29
C ILE A 253 4.34 -11.44 11.24
N ASN A 254 4.77 -12.07 12.34
CA ASN A 254 4.88 -13.53 12.42
C ASN A 254 3.53 -14.25 12.25
N TYR A 255 2.41 -13.61 12.61
CA TYR A 255 1.08 -14.18 12.37
C TYR A 255 0.70 -14.08 10.90
N VAL A 256 0.81 -12.89 10.31
CA VAL A 256 0.34 -12.66 8.95
C VAL A 256 1.24 -13.29 7.89
N SER A 257 2.54 -13.45 8.18
CA SER A 257 3.53 -14.04 7.26
C SER A 257 3.69 -15.56 7.42
N ALA A 258 2.79 -16.23 8.13
CA ALA A 258 2.86 -17.68 8.36
C ALA A 258 2.36 -18.47 7.14
N THR A 259 3.18 -18.55 6.08
CA THR A 259 2.85 -19.12 4.76
C THR A 259 2.88 -20.65 4.67
N SER A 260 2.98 -21.37 5.79
CA SER A 260 3.13 -22.84 5.82
C SER A 260 2.06 -23.54 6.67
N LEU A 261 0.94 -22.87 6.90
CA LEU A 261 -0.16 -23.37 7.74
C LEU A 261 -1.34 -23.81 6.89
N SER A 262 -2.14 -24.74 7.41
CA SER A 262 -3.47 -24.98 6.85
C SER A 262 -4.34 -23.70 6.97
N PRO A 263 -5.39 -23.55 6.15
CA PRO A 263 -6.31 -22.42 6.25
C PRO A 263 -6.87 -22.20 7.67
N GLU A 264 -7.22 -23.28 8.37
CA GLU A 264 -7.78 -23.23 9.73
C GLU A 264 -6.72 -22.82 10.77
N GLU A 265 -5.50 -23.36 10.65
CA GLU A 265 -4.38 -23.00 11.52
C GLU A 265 -3.93 -21.55 11.31
N TYR A 266 -3.95 -21.10 10.05
CA TYR A 266 -3.70 -19.71 9.69
C TYR A 266 -4.75 -18.79 10.29
N TRP A 267 -6.03 -19.16 10.21
CA TRP A 267 -7.13 -18.41 10.81
C TRP A 267 -7.01 -18.29 12.33
N ALA A 268 -6.69 -19.39 13.02
CA ALA A 268 -6.46 -19.38 14.46
C ALA A 268 -5.29 -18.47 14.86
N LYS A 269 -4.29 -18.28 13.98
CA LYS A 269 -3.23 -17.28 14.18
C LYS A 269 -3.72 -15.86 13.94
N LEU A 270 -4.50 -15.61 12.88
CA LEU A 270 -5.05 -14.28 12.61
C LEU A 270 -5.95 -13.79 13.73
N GLN A 271 -6.70 -14.67 14.40
CA GLN A 271 -7.49 -14.30 15.58
C GLN A 271 -6.63 -13.76 16.74
N LYS A 272 -5.35 -14.10 16.82
CA LYS A 272 -4.43 -13.57 17.85
C LYS A 272 -4.01 -12.12 17.55
N VAL A 273 -4.13 -11.67 16.31
CA VAL A 273 -3.88 -10.26 15.96
C VAL A 273 -4.84 -9.34 16.73
N GLU A 274 -6.09 -9.78 16.96
CA GLU A 274 -7.07 -9.03 17.77
C GLU A 274 -6.58 -8.77 19.20
N GLU A 275 -5.80 -9.68 19.78
CA GLU A 275 -5.19 -9.49 21.10
C GLU A 275 -4.00 -8.52 21.01
N ASP A 276 -3.22 -8.61 19.94
CA ASP A 276 -2.02 -7.80 19.72
C ASP A 276 -2.28 -6.35 19.26
N ILE A 277 -3.51 -6.02 18.85
CA ILE A 277 -3.93 -4.63 18.59
C ILE A 277 -4.61 -3.94 19.79
N ARG A 278 -4.86 -4.69 20.88
CA ARG A 278 -5.51 -4.17 22.09
C ARG A 278 -4.52 -3.64 23.11
N ASP A 279 -4.90 -2.56 23.77
CA ASP A 279 -4.15 -1.98 24.88
C ASP A 279 -4.09 -2.97 26.06
N PRO A 280 -2.90 -3.29 26.62
CA PRO A 280 -2.81 -4.19 27.76
C PRO A 280 -3.50 -3.71 29.05
N ILE A 281 -3.76 -2.41 29.17
CA ILE A 281 -4.34 -1.82 30.40
C ILE A 281 -5.87 -1.75 30.26
N LEU A 282 -6.37 -1.29 29.12
CA LEU A 282 -7.80 -1.08 28.85
C LEU A 282 -8.48 -2.27 28.17
N PHE A 283 -7.71 -3.17 27.56
CA PHE A 283 -8.19 -4.32 26.76
C PHE A 283 -9.05 -3.94 25.53
N ASN A 284 -9.02 -2.67 25.12
CA ASN A 284 -9.68 -2.16 23.92
C ASN A 284 -8.67 -1.95 22.79
N VAL A 285 -9.13 -1.94 21.53
CA VAL A 285 -8.28 -1.61 20.37
C VAL A 285 -7.64 -0.23 20.57
N MET A 286 -6.34 -0.13 20.34
CA MET A 286 -5.59 1.12 20.48
C MET A 286 -5.95 2.10 19.35
N ASN A 287 -6.28 3.34 19.69
CA ASN A 287 -6.50 4.41 18.71
C ASN A 287 -5.26 5.29 18.56
N GLU A 288 -4.52 5.47 19.65
CA GLU A 288 -3.24 6.20 19.68
C GLU A 288 -2.15 5.29 20.26
N PRO A 289 -1.68 4.27 19.52
CA PRO A 289 -0.67 3.35 20.04
C PRO A 289 0.67 4.09 20.23
N VAL A 290 1.20 4.02 21.43
CA VAL A 290 2.54 4.49 21.79
C VAL A 290 3.38 3.32 22.28
N LEU A 291 4.64 3.30 21.89
CA LEU A 291 5.63 2.32 22.26
C LEU A 291 6.40 2.80 23.50
N SER A 292 6.48 1.92 24.51
CA SER A 292 7.36 2.14 25.65
C SER A 292 8.78 1.62 25.34
N PRO A 293 9.80 2.03 26.12
CA PRO A 293 11.17 1.54 25.99
C PRO A 293 11.33 0.03 26.15
N SER A 294 10.34 -0.65 26.76
CA SER A 294 10.34 -2.11 26.89
C SER A 294 9.92 -2.83 25.60
N GLY A 295 9.46 -2.06 24.61
CA GLY A 295 9.01 -2.53 23.32
C GLY A 295 7.55 -2.99 23.26
N HIS A 296 6.78 -2.76 24.32
CA HIS A 296 5.34 -2.98 24.31
C HIS A 296 4.59 -1.70 23.94
N SER A 297 3.50 -1.87 23.17
CA SER A 297 2.63 -0.74 22.83
C SER A 297 1.40 -0.69 23.72
N PHE A 298 0.97 0.54 23.97
CA PHE A 298 -0.16 0.90 24.81
C PHE A 298 -0.99 2.00 24.15
N GLU A 299 -2.24 2.11 24.52
CA GLU A 299 -3.05 3.29 24.26
C GLU A 299 -2.45 4.49 25.01
N LYS A 300 -2.13 5.57 24.31
CA LYS A 300 -1.46 6.75 24.88
C LYS A 300 -2.11 7.26 26.15
N SER A 301 -3.44 7.36 26.14
CA SER A 301 -4.19 7.83 27.29
C SER A 301 -4.11 6.88 28.50
N SER A 302 -3.98 5.57 28.29
CA SER A 302 -3.91 4.57 29.35
C SER A 302 -2.55 4.53 30.03
N ILE A 303 -1.47 4.47 29.24
CA ILE A 303 -0.10 4.42 29.77
C ILE A 303 0.29 5.73 30.46
N THR A 304 -0.20 6.87 29.95
CA THR A 304 0.01 8.16 30.60
C THR A 304 -0.64 8.20 31.99
N LYS A 305 -1.89 7.70 32.11
CA LYS A 305 -2.57 7.58 33.41
C LYS A 305 -1.82 6.61 34.34
N TRP A 306 -1.31 5.50 33.82
CA TRP A 306 -0.50 4.56 34.59
C TRP A 306 0.76 5.23 35.15
N ILE A 307 1.56 5.88 34.29
CA ILE A 307 2.78 6.60 34.68
C ILE A 307 2.46 7.63 35.78
N ASN A 308 1.43 8.45 35.57
CA ASN A 308 1.01 9.46 36.55
C ASN A 308 0.61 8.82 37.89
N SER A 309 -0.12 7.69 37.87
CA SER A 309 -0.54 6.99 39.10
C SER A 309 0.65 6.51 39.95
N LYS A 310 1.79 6.22 39.32
CA LYS A 310 3.02 5.80 40.02
C LYS A 310 3.81 6.99 40.57
N GLN A 311 3.49 8.22 40.15
CA GLN A 311 4.14 9.44 40.62
C GLN A 311 3.46 10.08 41.83
N VAL A 312 2.16 9.85 42.03
CA VAL A 312 1.27 10.62 42.95
C VAL A 312 1.65 10.56 44.45
N ASN A 313 2.54 9.66 44.88
CA ASN A 313 2.91 9.50 46.30
C ASN A 313 4.41 9.67 46.61
N LEU A 314 5.17 10.33 45.73
CA LEU A 314 6.62 10.42 45.85
C LEU A 314 7.06 11.85 46.21
N PRO A 315 7.91 12.04 47.24
CA PRO A 315 8.42 13.37 47.60
C PRO A 315 9.10 14.04 46.41
N THR A 316 8.76 15.30 46.16
CA THR A 316 9.20 16.10 44.99
C THR A 316 10.71 16.32 44.89
N MET A 317 11.48 16.11 45.96
CA MET A 317 12.91 16.48 46.02
C MET A 317 13.89 15.33 45.73
N SER A 318 13.45 14.07 45.52
CA SER A 318 14.37 12.97 45.20
C SER A 318 13.68 11.77 44.52
N ASN A 319 12.76 12.03 43.60
CA ASN A 319 11.97 10.96 43.00
C ASN A 319 12.76 10.16 41.93
N THR A 320 13.70 9.34 42.38
CA THR A 320 14.46 8.37 41.56
C THR A 320 13.79 7.00 41.46
N PHE A 321 12.62 6.82 42.10
CA PHE A 321 11.94 5.53 42.13
C PHE A 321 11.52 5.09 40.73
N PRO A 322 11.92 3.90 40.26
CA PRO A 322 11.61 3.45 38.91
C PRO A 322 10.10 3.43 38.66
N ILE A 323 9.70 3.82 37.46
CA ILE A 323 8.31 3.64 37.01
C ILE A 323 8.30 2.33 36.22
N PRO A 324 7.66 1.26 36.72
CA PRO A 324 7.64 -0.01 36.03
C PRO A 324 6.69 0.05 34.83
N ASP A 325 7.17 -0.46 33.70
CA ASP A 325 6.35 -0.84 32.57
C ASP A 325 5.28 -1.85 33.01
N PRO A 326 3.99 -1.67 32.65
CA PRO A 326 2.91 -2.56 33.07
C PRO A 326 3.09 -4.03 32.67
N MET A 327 3.83 -4.31 31.58
CA MET A 327 4.00 -5.64 31.01
C MET A 327 5.29 -6.31 31.48
N THR A 328 6.39 -5.54 31.54
CA THR A 328 7.73 -6.10 31.75
C THR A 328 8.37 -5.74 33.08
N ASN A 329 7.77 -4.83 33.84
CA ASN A 329 8.36 -4.19 35.03
C ASN A 329 9.70 -3.46 34.77
N GLN A 330 10.11 -3.29 33.51
CA GLN A 330 11.29 -2.51 33.18
C GLN A 330 11.08 -1.05 33.56
N ASN A 331 12.15 -0.37 33.99
CA ASN A 331 12.06 1.03 34.34
C ASN A 331 11.89 1.89 33.07
N ILE A 332 10.75 2.56 32.97
CA ILE A 332 10.42 3.49 31.87
C ILE A 332 10.49 4.96 32.31
N ARG A 333 10.93 5.23 33.54
CA ARG A 333 11.12 6.61 34.03
C ARG A 333 12.11 7.35 33.13
N ASP A 334 11.82 8.62 32.88
CA ASP A 334 12.64 9.58 32.11
C ASP A 334 12.96 9.13 30.68
N LYS A 335 12.28 8.10 30.19
CA LYS A 335 12.36 7.66 28.80
C LYS A 335 11.08 8.08 28.05
N PRO A 336 11.20 8.61 26.82
CA PRO A 336 10.04 9.04 26.06
C PRO A 336 9.15 7.85 25.70
N LEU A 337 7.83 8.08 25.70
CA LEU A 337 6.90 7.25 24.94
C LEU A 337 6.94 7.72 23.50
N VAL A 338 7.02 6.78 22.56
CA VAL A 338 7.17 7.08 21.13
C VAL A 338 5.87 6.71 20.41
N ASN A 339 5.39 7.53 19.48
CA ASN A 339 4.25 7.12 18.65
C ASN A 339 4.61 5.87 17.84
N ASN A 340 3.75 4.84 17.85
CA ASN A 340 3.97 3.64 17.04
C ASN A 340 3.20 3.75 15.72
N ILE A 341 3.78 4.48 14.75
CA ILE A 341 3.09 4.84 13.50
C ILE A 341 2.71 3.60 12.70
N ASN A 342 3.63 2.64 12.59
CA ASN A 342 3.40 1.38 11.87
C ASN A 342 2.27 0.55 12.49
N LEU A 343 2.22 0.44 13.83
CA LEU A 343 1.12 -0.27 14.48
C LEU A 343 -0.22 0.46 14.27
N LEU A 344 -0.24 1.79 14.34
CA LEU A 344 -1.46 2.56 14.04
C LEU A 344 -1.96 2.32 12.62
N GLN A 345 -1.06 2.35 11.63
CA GLN A 345 -1.40 2.07 10.23
C GLN A 345 -1.94 0.64 10.06
N PHE A 346 -1.32 -0.33 10.72
CA PHE A 346 -1.77 -1.71 10.71
C PHE A 346 -3.19 -1.84 11.30
N ILE A 347 -3.44 -1.25 12.48
CA ILE A 347 -4.75 -1.28 13.13
C ILE A 347 -5.85 -0.69 12.24
N LYS A 348 -5.54 0.37 11.49
CA LYS A 348 -6.50 0.97 10.55
C LYS A 348 -6.81 0.07 9.37
N ALA A 349 -5.83 -0.68 8.86
CA ALA A 349 -6.01 -1.57 7.71
C ALA A 349 -6.59 -2.95 8.09
N TRP A 350 -6.51 -3.33 9.37
CA TRP A 350 -6.89 -4.66 9.86
C TRP A 350 -8.38 -5.04 9.69
N PRO A 351 -9.36 -4.19 10.04
CA PRO A 351 -10.77 -4.56 9.93
C PRO A 351 -11.21 -4.96 8.53
N ASP A 352 -10.77 -4.19 7.52
CA ASP A 352 -11.12 -4.45 6.12
C ASP A 352 -10.53 -5.79 5.64
N PHE A 353 -9.29 -6.08 6.03
CA PHE A 353 -8.63 -7.36 5.73
C PHE A 353 -9.34 -8.54 6.38
N TYR A 354 -9.65 -8.42 7.68
CA TYR A 354 -10.26 -9.48 8.46
C TYR A 354 -11.65 -9.83 7.92
N MET A 355 -12.49 -8.82 7.65
CA MET A 355 -13.82 -9.00 7.07
C MET A 355 -13.78 -9.66 5.68
N GLN A 356 -12.84 -9.26 4.82
CA GLN A 356 -12.68 -9.86 3.48
C GLN A 356 -12.29 -11.34 3.57
N HIS A 357 -11.43 -11.72 4.53
CA HIS A 357 -11.02 -13.11 4.71
C HIS A 357 -12.12 -13.97 5.36
N GLU A 358 -12.83 -13.45 6.36
CA GLU A 358 -13.98 -14.14 6.97
C GLU A 358 -15.07 -14.45 5.94
N TYR A 359 -15.34 -13.48 5.05
CA TYR A 359 -16.29 -13.67 3.96
C TYR A 359 -15.84 -14.77 2.98
N LYS A 360 -14.56 -14.78 2.57
CA LYS A 360 -14.00 -15.82 1.69
C LYS A 360 -14.10 -17.22 2.30
N LEU A 361 -13.74 -17.37 3.58
CA LEU A 361 -13.84 -18.66 4.28
C LEU A 361 -15.29 -19.14 4.36
N THR A 362 -16.24 -18.23 4.58
CA THR A 362 -17.67 -18.55 4.62
C THR A 362 -18.18 -19.05 3.27
N ILE A 363 -17.73 -18.44 2.17
CA ILE A 363 -18.05 -18.90 0.81
C ILE A 363 -17.42 -20.27 0.52
N SER A 364 -16.13 -20.44 0.77
CA SER A 364 -15.43 -21.70 0.49
C SER A 364 -16.02 -22.87 1.30
N ALA A 365 -16.35 -22.66 2.58
CA ALA A 365 -17.02 -23.67 3.39
C ALA A 365 -18.42 -24.02 2.85
N PHE A 366 -19.15 -23.03 2.31
CA PHE A 366 -20.46 -23.25 1.70
C PHE A 366 -20.36 -24.04 0.39
N GLU A 367 -19.36 -23.75 -0.45
CA GLU A 367 -19.09 -24.47 -1.71
C GLU A 367 -18.63 -25.92 -1.47
N GLU A 368 -17.78 -26.18 -0.47
CA GLU A 368 -17.39 -27.54 -0.06
C GLU A 368 -18.59 -28.35 0.47
N THR A 369 -19.52 -27.68 1.17
CA THR A 369 -20.74 -28.30 1.67
C THR A 369 -21.69 -28.68 0.52
N GLN A 370 -21.79 -27.85 -0.54
CA GLN A 370 -22.59 -28.20 -1.72
C GLN A 370 -21.97 -29.33 -2.54
N THR A 371 -20.65 -29.33 -2.69
CA THR A 371 -19.92 -30.35 -3.46
C THR A 371 -19.93 -31.71 -2.77
N SER A 372 -19.91 -31.75 -1.43
CA SER A 372 -20.03 -32.98 -0.63
C SER A 372 -21.47 -33.52 -0.53
N LEU A 373 -22.48 -32.67 -0.76
CA LEU A 373 -23.89 -33.05 -0.80
C LEU A 373 -24.40 -33.46 -2.20
N GLY A 374 -23.55 -33.39 -3.24
CA GLY A 374 -23.86 -33.88 -4.58
C GLY A 374 -25.04 -33.15 -5.24
N VAL A 375 -25.01 -31.82 -5.25
CA VAL A 375 -25.85 -30.98 -6.13
C VAL A 375 -25.07 -30.62 -7.38
#